data_AF-A0A0Q6B9W8-F1
#
_entry.id   AF-A0A0Q6B9W8-F1
#
_cell.length_a   1.000
_cell.length_b   1.000
_cell.length_c   1.000
_cell.angle_alpha   90.00
_cell.angle_beta   90.00
_cell.angle_gamma   90.00
#
_symmetry.space_group_name_H-M   'P 1'
#
loop_
_entity.id
_entity.type
_entity.pdbx_description
1 polymer ?
#
loop_
_entity_poly.entity_id
_entity_poly.type
_entity_poly.pdbx_seq_one_letter_code
_entity_poly.pdbx_strand_id
1 'polypeptide(L)' 'MEATIFGMNEAQITELGMTYGVGGLMLLMLLIVGNLARKSKAGKTGTFALFLALTLGLVGFIAKYVIQYYLNIR' A
#
# COMPACT_ATOMS: atom_id res chain seq x y z
N MET A 1 25.42 -21.51 2.17
CA MET A 1 24.23 -22.19 2.71
C MET A 1 23.11 -21.19 2.61
N GLU A 2 22.21 -21.33 1.64
CA GLU A 2 20.98 -20.51 1.62
C GLU A 2 20.20 -20.85 2.90
N ALA A 3 19.94 -19.82 3.71
CA ALA A 3 19.18 -19.98 4.93
C ALA A 3 17.70 -20.12 4.57
N THR A 4 17.24 -21.35 4.32
CA THR A 4 15.82 -21.65 4.18
C THR A 4 15.11 -21.45 5.53
N ILE A 5 14.45 -20.32 5.70
CA ILE A 5 13.53 -20.07 6.81
C ILE A 5 12.18 -20.69 6.42
N PHE A 6 11.77 -21.78 7.08
CA PHE A 6 10.54 -22.55 6.77
C PHE A 6 10.48 -23.19 5.36
N GLY A 7 11.63 -23.47 4.72
CA GLY A 7 11.65 -24.15 3.41
C GLY A 7 11.31 -23.26 2.21
N MET A 8 11.23 -21.94 2.40
CA MET A 8 11.14 -20.95 1.32
C MET A 8 12.50 -20.28 1.08
N ASN A 9 12.80 -19.97 -0.18
CA ASN A 9 14.02 -19.24 -0.51
C ASN A 9 13.92 -17.77 -0.05
N GLU A 10 15.04 -17.11 0.24
CA GLU A 10 15.10 -15.71 0.72
C GLU A 10 14.34 -14.78 -0.24
N ALA A 11 14.50 -14.99 -1.54
CA ALA A 11 13.78 -14.26 -2.58
C ALA A 11 12.26 -14.37 -2.46
N GLN A 12 11.73 -15.56 -2.12
CA GLN A 12 10.28 -15.75 -1.96
C GLN A 12 9.75 -15.07 -0.71
N ILE A 13 10.50 -15.11 0.40
CA ILE A 13 10.13 -14.42 1.64
C ILE A 13 10.13 -12.91 1.43
N THR A 14 11.13 -12.39 0.69
CA THR A 14 11.18 -10.97 0.31
C THR A 14 10.01 -10.59 -0.60
N GLU A 15 9.68 -11.39 -1.61
CA GLU A 15 8.56 -11.11 -2.52
C GLU A 15 7.21 -11.10 -1.77
N LEU A 16 7.01 -12.04 -0.85
CA LEU A 16 5.82 -12.10 0.01
C LEU A 16 5.77 -10.90 0.97
N GLY A 17 6.89 -10.53 1.60
CA GLY A 17 6.99 -9.37 2.49
C GLY A 17 6.79 -8.03 1.75
N MET A 18 7.36 -7.89 0.56
CA MET A 18 7.20 -6.69 -0.26
C MET A 18 5.79 -6.55 -0.81
N THR A 19 5.12 -7.64 -1.16
CA THR A 19 3.76 -7.58 -1.71
C THR A 19 2.72 -7.46 -0.60
N TYR A 20 2.72 -8.39 0.35
CA TYR A 20 1.69 -8.47 1.39
C TYR A 20 2.03 -7.61 2.61
N GLY A 21 3.30 -7.52 3.01
CA GLY A 21 3.72 -6.68 4.13
C GLY A 21 3.57 -5.20 3.83
N VAL A 22 4.10 -4.73 2.69
CA VAL A 22 3.96 -3.32 2.28
C VAL A 22 2.52 -3.00 1.91
N GLY A 23 1.82 -3.88 1.19
CA GLY A 23 0.40 -3.70 0.87
C GLY A 23 -0.48 -3.61 2.12
N GLY A 24 -0.23 -4.45 3.12
CA GLY A 24 -0.90 -4.42 4.42
C GLY A 24 -0.65 -3.13 5.19
N LEU A 25 0.60 -2.66 5.24
CA LEU A 25 0.94 -1.37 5.88
C LEU A 25 0.27 -0.18 5.17
N MET A 26 0.13 -0.24 3.85
CA MET A 26 -0.54 0.80 3.07
C MET A 26 -2.04 0.87 3.37
N LEU A 27 -2.70 -0.29 3.48
CA LEU A 27 -4.10 -0.36 3.94
C LEU A 27 -4.26 0.19 5.36
N LEU A 28 -3.29 -0.09 6.23
CA LEU A 28 -3.27 0.42 7.60
C LEU A 28 -3.16 1.94 7.63
N MET A 29 -2.35 2.53 6.75
CA MET A 29 -2.25 3.98 6.57
C MET A 29 -3.59 4.59 6.09
N LEU A 30 -4.29 3.94 5.14
CA LEU A 30 -5.62 4.36 4.67
C LEU A 30 -6.66 4.35 5.80
N LEU A 31 -6.66 3.31 6.64
CA LEU A 31 -7.53 3.23 7.82
C LEU A 31 -7.25 4.33 8.84
N ILE A 32 -5.97 4.65 9.09
CA ILE A 32 -5.59 5.73 10.00
C ILE A 32 -6.08 7.08 9.48
N VAL A 33 -5.86 7.38 8.21
CA VAL A 33 -6.31 8.65 7.59
C VAL A 33 -7.84 8.75 7.59
N GLY A 34 -8.55 7.66 7.28
CA GLY A 34 -10.00 7.61 7.36
C GLY A 34 -10.55 7.85 8.77
N ASN A 35 -9.92 7.26 9.79
CA ASN A 35 -10.27 7.52 11.19
C ASN A 35 -9.94 8.96 11.60
N LEU A 36 -8.79 9.51 11.17
CA LEU A 36 -8.39 10.88 11.45
C LEU A 36 -9.38 11.88 10.85
N ALA A 37 -9.84 11.66 9.63
CA ALA A 37 -10.82 12.53 8.98
C ALA A 37 -12.16 12.59 9.72
N ARG A 38 -12.65 11.43 10.19
CA ARG A 38 -13.85 11.33 11.02
C ARG A 38 -13.66 12.03 12.37
N LYS A 39 -12.52 11.80 13.03
CA LYS A 39 -12.22 12.36 14.35
C LYS A 39 -11.95 13.86 14.31
N SER A 40 -11.38 14.36 13.21
CA SER A 40 -11.03 15.77 13.03
C SER A 40 -12.21 16.63 12.56
N LYS A 41 -13.43 16.07 12.42
CA LYS A 41 -14.59 16.76 11.82
C LYS A 41 -14.18 17.48 10.53
N ALA A 42 -13.43 16.79 9.67
CA ALA A 42 -13.08 17.33 8.37
C ALA A 42 -14.39 17.66 7.65
N GLY A 43 -14.75 18.95 7.56
CA GLY A 43 -16.06 19.40 7.05
C GLY A 43 -16.26 19.00 5.59
N LYS A 44 -17.29 19.54 4.91
CA LYS A 44 -17.53 19.25 3.48
C LYS A 44 -16.28 19.41 2.60
N THR A 45 -15.46 20.42 2.86
CA THR A 45 -14.18 20.65 2.15
C THR A 45 -13.09 19.66 2.56
N GLY A 46 -12.98 19.35 3.85
CA GLY A 46 -11.99 18.40 4.38
C GLY A 46 -12.25 16.97 3.93
N THR A 47 -13.51 16.53 3.92
CA THR A 47 -13.88 15.20 3.40
C THR A 47 -13.61 15.08 1.90
N PHE A 48 -13.83 16.14 1.12
CA PHE A 48 -13.52 16.17 -0.31
C PHE A 48 -12.02 16.09 -0.59
N ALA A 49 -11.22 16.90 0.12
CA ALA A 49 -9.76 16.84 0.02
C ALA A 49 -9.20 15.49 0.47
N LEU A 50 -9.78 14.90 1.52
CA LEU A 50 -9.39 13.57 2.00
C LEU A 50 -9.73 12.50 0.98
N PHE A 51 -10.92 12.56 0.38
CA PHE A 51 -11.34 11.62 -0.66
C PHE A 51 -10.43 11.71 -1.89
N LEU A 52 -10.11 12.93 -2.34
CA LEU A 52 -9.14 13.16 -3.41
C LEU A 52 -7.76 12.60 -3.08
N ALA A 53 -7.19 12.96 -1.92
CA ALA A 53 -5.90 12.46 -1.48
C ALA A 53 -5.88 10.92 -1.37
N LEU A 54 -6.97 10.32 -0.89
CA LEU A 54 -7.13 8.87 -0.79
C LEU A 54 -7.15 8.21 -2.16
N THR A 55 -7.99 8.69 -3.08
CA THR A 55 -8.07 8.17 -4.45
C THR A 55 -6.78 8.38 -5.22
N LEU A 56 -6.12 9.54 -5.11
CA LEU A 56 -4.83 9.79 -5.77
C LEU A 56 -3.73 8.89 -5.21
N GLY A 57 -3.67 8.69 -3.89
CA GLY A 57 -2.69 7.80 -3.26
C GLY A 57 -2.87 6.34 -3.67
N LEU A 58 -4.11 5.84 -3.66
CA LEU A 58 -4.41 4.46 -4.06
C LEU A 58 -4.19 4.24 -5.56
N VAL A 59 -4.63 5.17 -6.40
CA VAL A 59 -4.44 5.11 -7.86
C VAL A 59 -2.95 5.19 -8.21
N GLY A 60 -2.17 6.05 -7.56
CA GLY A 60 -0.73 6.14 -7.79
C GLY A 60 0.02 4.86 -7.39
N PHE A 61 -0.39 4.23 -6.28
CA PHE A 61 0.19 2.95 -5.85
C PHE A 61 -0.14 1.81 -6.82
N ILE A 62 -1.40 1.71 -7.25
CA ILE A 62 -1.82 0.71 -8.24
C ILE A 62 -1.13 0.98 -9.59
N ALA A 63 -1.07 2.23 -10.02
CA ALA A 63 -0.40 2.62 -11.27
C ALA A 63 1.08 2.22 -11.26
N LYS A 64 1.80 2.43 -10.15
CA LYS A 64 3.18 1.95 -10.00
C LYS A 64 3.27 0.44 -10.22
N TYR A 65 2.40 -0.33 -9.58
CA TYR A 65 2.40 -1.80 -9.68
C TYR A 65 2.09 -2.27 -11.11
N VAL A 66 1.12 -1.63 -11.76
CA VAL A 66 0.75 -1.86 -13.16
C VAL A 66 1.91 -1.52 -14.09
N ILE A 67 2.58 -0.38 -13.90
CA ILE A 67 3.73 0.04 -14.69
C ILE A 67 4.89 -0.95 -14.51
N GLN A 68 5.18 -1.39 -13.29
CA GLN A 68 6.21 -2.43 -13.04
C GLN A 68 5.88 -3.75 -13.74
N TYR A 69 4.60 -4.14 -13.72
CA TYR A 69 4.13 -5.33 -14.42
C TYR A 69 4.30 -5.23 -15.94
N TYR A 70 3.90 -4.11 -16.54
CA TYR A 70 4.03 -3.90 -17.99
C TYR A 70 5.49 -3.69 -18.45
N LEU A 71 6.34 -3.08 -17.63
CA LEU A 71 7.77 -2.93 -17.93
C LEU A 71 8.63 -4.15 -17.57
N ASN A 72 8.05 -5.22 -16.99
CA ASN A 72 8.75 -6.43 -16.56
C ASN A 72 9.97 -6.15 -15.64
N ILE A 73 9.91 -5.09 -14.84
CA ILE A 73 10.94 -4.79 -13.84
C ILE A 73 10.51 -5.52 -12.57
N ARG A 74 10.99 -6.75 -12.38
CA ARG A 74 10.87 -7.53 -11.14
C ARG A 74 11.94 -7.12 -10.13
#